data_AF-A0A9N8KUS2-F1
#
_entry.id   AF-A0A9N8KUS2-F1
#
_cell.length_a   1.000
_cell.length_b   1.000
_cell.length_c   1.000
_cell.angle_alpha   90.00
_cell.angle_beta   90.00
_cell.angle_gamma   90.00
#
_symmetry.space_group_name_H-M   'P 1'
#
loop_
_entity.id
_entity.type
_entity.pdbx_description
1 polymer ?
#
loop_
_entity_poly.entity_id
_entity_poly.type
_entity_poly.pdbx_seq_one_letter_code
_entity_poly.pdbx_strand_id
1 'polypeptide(L)'
;MSYEVYRNKNATDEDFEKINQMYKRIMSEDKVLCDAAQKNVNAGVFVSGLMHPRMEKGPLYFQNLCREAVTEHHDKEKAAGAKIHPARQQMSAAEMQSEKDIDFCSGLACGEEQQEALAW
;
A
#
# COMPACT_ATOMS: atom_id res chain seq x y z
N MET A 1 13.35 -4.25 4.54
CA MET A 1 12.44 -4.80 5.57
C MET A 1 12.97 -4.37 6.92
N SER A 2 12.15 -3.75 7.75
CA SER A 2 12.49 -3.33 9.11
C SER A 2 11.56 -4.05 10.08
N TYR A 3 12.09 -4.48 11.21
CA TYR A 3 11.30 -5.13 12.26
C TYR A 3 11.98 -4.95 13.61
N GLU A 4 11.16 -5.01 14.64
CA GLU A 4 11.56 -4.95 16.04
C GLU A 4 11.11 -6.24 16.71
N VAL A 5 11.99 -6.87 17.49
CA VAL A 5 11.68 -8.11 18.20
C VAL A 5 11.56 -7.79 19.68
N TYR A 6 10.36 -7.96 20.20
CA TYR A 6 10.04 -7.70 21.60
C TYR A 6 10.10 -9.00 22.40
N ARG A 7 10.62 -8.91 23.63
CA ARG A 7 10.68 -10.05 24.57
C ARG A 7 10.10 -9.68 25.93
N ASN A 8 9.68 -10.70 26.67
CA ASN A 8 9.32 -10.54 28.08
C ASN A 8 10.53 -10.02 28.87
N LYS A 9 10.31 -9.11 29.83
CA LYS A 9 11.36 -8.50 30.65
C LYS A 9 12.17 -9.51 31.47
N ASN A 10 11.59 -10.67 31.76
CA ASN A 10 12.20 -11.72 32.56
C ASN A 10 12.80 -12.85 31.71
N ALA A 11 12.72 -12.76 30.37
CA ALA A 11 13.33 -13.77 29.50
C ALA A 11 14.86 -13.62 29.50
N THR A 12 15.57 -14.75 29.51
CA THR A 12 17.03 -14.76 29.41
C THR A 12 17.49 -14.30 28.02
N ASP A 13 18.74 -13.86 27.92
CA ASP A 13 19.34 -13.53 26.62
C ASP A 13 19.44 -14.75 25.71
N GLU A 14 19.71 -15.94 26.27
CA GLU A 14 19.81 -17.18 25.53
C GLU A 14 18.47 -17.58 24.88
N ASP A 15 17.39 -17.58 25.66
CA ASP A 15 16.05 -17.93 25.15
C ASP A 15 15.58 -16.93 24.09
N PHE A 16 15.86 -15.65 24.31
CA PHE A 16 15.55 -14.62 23.34
C PHE A 16 16.33 -14.81 22.04
N GLU A 17 17.65 -14.99 22.13
CA GLU A 17 18.50 -15.04 20.95
C GLU A 17 18.21 -16.27 20.11
N LYS A 18 17.86 -17.41 20.74
CA LYS A 18 17.41 -18.61 20.05
C LYS A 18 16.21 -18.34 19.13
N ILE A 19 15.21 -17.60 19.61
CA ILE A 19 14.03 -17.26 18.81
C ILE A 19 14.35 -16.14 17.80
N ASN A 20 15.10 -15.12 18.23
CA ASN A 20 15.51 -13.99 17.41
C ASN A 20 16.26 -14.44 16.15
N GLN A 21 17.25 -15.34 16.27
CA GLN A 21 18.02 -15.85 15.14
C GLN A 21 17.15 -16.61 14.14
N MET A 22 16.26 -17.45 14.65
CA MET A 22 15.30 -18.19 13.81
C MET A 22 14.41 -17.23 13.03
N TYR A 23 13.82 -16.23 13.70
CA TYR A 23 12.98 -15.22 13.05
C TYR A 23 13.77 -14.40 12.01
N LYS A 24 14.98 -13.94 12.34
CA LYS A 24 15.84 -13.21 11.39
C LYS A 24 16.08 -14.02 10.11
N ARG A 25 16.35 -15.32 10.25
CA ARG A 25 16.53 -16.21 9.10
C ARG A 25 15.26 -16.31 8.26
N ILE A 26 14.11 -16.64 8.87
CA ILE A 26 12.82 -16.75 8.19
C ILE A 26 12.49 -15.44 7.44
N MET A 27 12.63 -14.29 8.10
CA MET A 27 12.38 -13.00 7.47
C MET A 27 13.34 -12.75 6.28
N SER A 28 14.59 -13.18 6.35
CA SER A 28 15.52 -13.06 5.23
C SER A 28 15.12 -13.94 4.03
N GLU A 29 14.61 -15.15 4.29
CA GLU A 29 14.12 -16.08 3.28
C GLU A 29 12.85 -15.53 2.62
N ASP A 30 11.87 -15.08 3.41
CA ASP A 30 10.62 -14.49 2.92
C ASP A 30 10.87 -13.25 2.06
N LYS A 31 11.86 -12.42 2.42
CA LYS A 31 12.23 -11.26 1.60
C LYS A 31 12.64 -11.70 0.19
N VAL A 32 13.47 -12.74 0.07
CA VAL A 32 13.92 -13.24 -1.24
C VAL A 32 12.73 -13.78 -2.05
N LEU A 33 11.80 -14.50 -1.42
CA LEU A 33 10.59 -15.00 -2.06
C LEU A 33 9.72 -13.85 -2.61
N CYS A 34 9.47 -12.82 -1.79
CA CYS A 34 8.70 -11.65 -2.21
C CYS A 34 9.38 -10.86 -3.34
N ASP A 35 10.70 -10.64 -3.26
CA ASP A 35 11.46 -9.95 -4.30
C ASP A 35 11.40 -10.71 -5.63
N ALA A 36 11.49 -12.05 -5.60
CA ALA A 36 11.37 -12.89 -6.78
C ALA A 36 9.95 -12.89 -7.36
N ALA A 37 8.92 -12.99 -6.50
CA ALA A 37 7.52 -12.89 -6.92
C ALA A 37 7.23 -11.55 -7.60
N GLN A 38 7.72 -10.44 -7.03
CA GLN A 38 7.55 -9.11 -7.64
C GLN A 38 8.23 -9.00 -9.00
N LYS A 39 9.43 -9.59 -9.18
CA LYS A 39 10.08 -9.64 -10.49
C LYS A 39 9.22 -10.36 -11.54
N ASN A 40 8.58 -11.46 -11.15
CA ASN A 40 7.69 -12.21 -12.05
C ASN A 40 6.41 -11.41 -12.39
N VAL A 41 5.83 -10.71 -11.42
CA VAL A 41 4.70 -9.79 -11.68
C VAL A 41 5.11 -8.69 -12.65
N ASN A 42 6.28 -8.08 -12.45
CA ASN A 42 6.80 -7.02 -13.32
C ASN A 42 7.09 -7.50 -14.75
N ALA A 43 7.33 -8.80 -14.96
CA ALA A 43 7.50 -9.37 -16.29
C ALA A 43 6.20 -9.36 -17.12
N GLY A 44 5.04 -9.12 -16.48
CA GLY A 44 3.75 -8.95 -17.16
C GLY A 44 3.11 -10.23 -17.72
N VAL A 45 3.74 -11.39 -17.53
CA VAL A 45 3.18 -12.68 -17.97
C VAL A 45 2.08 -13.16 -17.02
N PHE A 46 2.19 -12.84 -15.73
CA PHE A 46 1.17 -13.15 -14.72
C PHE A 46 0.22 -11.97 -14.55
N VAL A 47 -1.09 -12.22 -14.74
CA VAL A 47 -2.15 -11.20 -14.58
C VAL A 47 -2.96 -11.44 -13.31
N SER A 48 -3.48 -12.65 -13.14
CA SER A 48 -4.19 -13.08 -11.94
C SER A 48 -4.15 -14.61 -11.81
N GLY A 49 -4.44 -15.12 -10.60
CA GLY A 49 -4.47 -16.55 -10.33
C GLY A 49 -5.44 -16.87 -9.19
N LEU A 50 -5.93 -18.11 -9.16
CA LEU A 50 -6.77 -18.58 -8.06
C LEU A 50 -5.91 -18.91 -6.85
N MET A 51 -6.28 -18.34 -5.70
CA MET A 51 -5.66 -18.65 -4.41
C MET A 51 -6.27 -19.93 -3.83
N HIS A 52 -5.46 -20.68 -3.09
CA HIS A 52 -5.87 -21.93 -2.47
C HIS A 52 -6.93 -21.68 -1.37
N PRO A 53 -8.13 -22.28 -1.46
CA PRO A 53 -9.30 -21.89 -0.68
C PRO A 53 -9.20 -22.15 0.82
N ARG A 54 -8.22 -22.96 1.27
CA ARG A 54 -7.99 -23.26 2.70
C ARG A 54 -6.72 -22.65 3.27
N MET A 55 -5.67 -22.56 2.46
CA MET A 55 -4.32 -22.20 2.95
C MET A 55 -4.03 -20.71 2.78
N GLU A 56 -4.77 -20.05 1.89
CA GLU A 56 -4.53 -18.65 1.54
C GLU A 56 -5.71 -17.74 1.88
N LYS A 57 -6.51 -18.14 2.88
CA LYS A 57 -7.61 -17.31 3.39
C LYS A 57 -7.13 -15.97 3.95
N GLY A 58 -5.97 -15.96 4.62
CA GLY A 58 -5.35 -14.74 5.15
C GLY A 58 -4.98 -13.74 4.05
N PRO A 59 -4.16 -14.14 3.06
CA PRO A 59 -3.86 -13.33 1.88
C PRO A 59 -5.11 -12.83 1.15
N LEU A 60 -6.11 -13.69 0.94
CA LEU A 60 -7.38 -13.30 0.30
C LEU A 60 -8.12 -12.20 1.08
N TYR A 61 -8.22 -12.36 2.40
CA TYR A 61 -8.84 -11.36 3.26
C TYR A 61 -8.09 -10.02 3.20
N PHE A 62 -6.76 -10.05 3.27
CA PHE A 62 -5.94 -8.84 3.16
C PHE A 62 -6.07 -8.14 1.80
N GLN A 63 -6.06 -8.91 0.70
CA GLN A 63 -6.29 -8.37 -0.64
C GLN A 63 -7.67 -7.69 -0.75
N ASN A 64 -8.70 -8.26 -0.13
CA ASN A 64 -10.03 -7.67 -0.09
C ASN A 64 -10.03 -6.33 0.66
N LEU A 65 -9.40 -6.26 1.84
CA LEU A 65 -9.29 -5.01 2.60
C LEU A 65 -8.57 -3.91 1.82
N CYS A 66 -7.48 -4.24 1.12
CA CYS A 66 -6.78 -3.27 0.28
C CYS A 66 -7.68 -2.74 -0.84
N ARG A 67 -8.43 -3.64 -1.50
CA ARG A 67 -9.36 -3.26 -2.56
C ARG A 67 -10.43 -2.32 -2.02
N GLU A 68 -11.11 -2.70 -0.94
CA GLU A 68 -12.16 -1.90 -0.31
C GLU A 68 -11.64 -0.52 0.09
N ALA A 69 -10.49 -0.44 0.77
CA ALA A 69 -9.92 0.83 1.19
C ALA A 69 -9.62 1.78 0.01
N VAL A 70 -9.07 1.25 -1.09
CA VAL A 70 -8.76 2.05 -2.28
C VAL A 70 -10.02 2.49 -3.00
N THR A 71 -11.00 1.59 -3.20
CA THR A 71 -12.24 1.92 -3.89
C THR A 71 -13.09 2.90 -3.09
N GLU A 72 -13.19 2.72 -1.78
CA GLU A 72 -13.92 3.66 -0.91
C GLU A 72 -13.27 5.05 -0.89
N HIS A 73 -11.95 5.13 -0.90
CA HIS A 73 -11.26 6.42 -0.97
C HIS A 73 -11.56 7.12 -2.29
N HIS A 74 -11.44 6.40 -3.41
CA HIS A 74 -11.74 6.91 -4.72
C HIS A 74 -13.20 7.36 -4.87
N ASP A 75 -14.16 6.64 -4.28
CA ASP A 75 -15.57 7.05 -4.28
C ASP A 75 -15.79 8.36 -3.50
N LYS A 76 -15.03 8.60 -2.43
CA LYS A 76 -15.03 9.89 -1.71
C LYS A 76 -14.47 11.02 -2.57
N GLU A 77 -13.38 10.78 -3.30
CA GLU A 77 -12.81 11.77 -4.22
C GLU A 77 -13.78 12.12 -5.35
N LYS A 78 -14.45 11.11 -5.92
CA LYS A 78 -15.51 11.31 -6.91
C LYS A 78 -16.66 12.13 -6.36
N ALA A 79 -17.14 11.83 -5.16
CA ALA A 79 -18.21 12.58 -4.52
C ALA A 79 -17.80 14.03 -4.19
N ALA A 80 -16.53 14.26 -3.85
CA ALA A 80 -15.98 15.59 -3.62
C ALA A 80 -15.67 16.37 -4.92
N GLY A 81 -15.59 15.69 -6.06
CA GLY A 81 -15.17 16.27 -7.34
C GLY A 81 -13.70 16.69 -7.36
N ALA A 82 -12.89 16.23 -6.40
CA ALA A 82 -11.50 16.60 -6.23
C ALA A 82 -10.72 15.51 -5.48
N LYS A 83 -9.41 15.46 -5.71
CA LYS A 83 -8.51 14.53 -5.00
C LYS A 83 -8.42 14.90 -3.52
N ILE A 84 -8.47 13.89 -2.66
CA ILE A 84 -8.37 14.04 -1.21
C ILE A 84 -6.94 13.69 -0.81
N HIS A 85 -6.20 14.68 -0.32
CA HIS A 85 -4.83 14.49 0.13
C HIS A 85 -4.72 14.68 1.65
N PRO A 86 -4.78 13.61 2.46
CA PRO A 86 -4.82 13.72 3.92
C PRO A 86 -3.62 14.43 4.53
N ALA A 87 -2.45 14.32 3.91
CA ALA A 87 -1.21 14.97 4.36
C ALA A 87 -0.99 16.37 3.78
N ARG A 88 -1.88 16.86 2.89
CA ARG A 88 -1.73 18.18 2.27
C ARG A 88 -2.06 19.25 3.30
N GLN A 89 -1.17 20.23 3.41
CA GLN A 89 -1.37 21.39 4.26
C GLN A 89 -2.63 22.14 3.81
N GLN A 90 -3.53 22.40 4.77
CA GLN A 90 -4.70 23.23 4.53
C GLN A 90 -4.22 24.69 4.45
N MET A 91 -4.47 25.33 3.32
CA MET A 91 -4.07 26.72 3.10
C MET A 91 -5.06 27.65 3.80
N SER A 92 -4.53 28.69 4.43
CA SER A 92 -5.34 29.75 5.02
C SER A 92 -5.89 30.67 3.93
N ALA A 93 -6.98 31.39 4.21
CA ALA A 93 -7.58 32.33 3.27
C ALA A 93 -6.62 33.45 2.79
N ALA A 94 -5.51 33.67 3.50
CA ALA A 94 -4.47 34.63 3.13
C ALA A 94 -3.57 34.16 1.96
N GLU A 95 -3.64 32.87 1.58
CA GLU A 95 -2.75 32.25 0.60
C GLU A 95 -3.44 31.98 -0.75
N MET A 96 -4.48 32.75 -1.06
CA MET A 96 -5.29 32.69 -2.30
C MET A 96 -4.47 32.66 -3.61
N GLN A 97 -3.29 33.28 -3.62
CA GLN A 97 -2.42 33.31 -4.81
C GLN A 97 -1.84 31.92 -5.11
N SER A 98 -1.43 31.20 -4.07
CA SER A 98 -0.88 29.85 -4.21
C SER A 98 -1.94 28.81 -4.57
N GLU A 99 -3.20 29.02 -4.16
CA GLU A 99 -4.34 28.21 -4.62
C GLU A 99 -4.52 28.32 -6.14
N LYS A 100 -4.49 29.55 -6.69
CA LYS A 100 -4.56 29.77 -8.15
C LYS A 100 -3.42 29.13 -8.91
N ASP A 101 -2.21 29.17 -8.37
CA ASP A 101 -1.05 28.54 -9.00
C ASP A 101 -1.18 27.02 -9.04
N ILE A 102 -1.73 26.41 -7.98
CA ILE A 102 -2.02 24.97 -7.91
C ILE A 102 -3.11 24.61 -8.93
N ASP A 103 -4.22 25.36 -8.97
CA ASP A 103 -5.30 25.11 -9.92
C ASP A 103 -4.80 25.20 -11.36
N PHE A 104 -4.01 26.23 -11.67
CA PHE A 104 -3.35 26.38 -12.97
C PHE A 104 -2.44 25.18 -13.29
N CYS A 105 -1.58 24.76 -12.37
CA CYS A 105 -0.70 23.60 -12.57
C CYS A 105 -1.49 22.30 -12.75
N SER A 106 -2.58 22.13 -12.01
CA SER A 106 -3.44 20.95 -12.10
C SER A 106 -4.15 20.88 -13.46
N GLY A 107 -4.61 22.01 -13.99
CA GLY A 107 -5.22 22.09 -15.33
C GLY A 107 -4.24 21.88 -16.48
N LEU A 108 -2.94 21.99 -16.25
CA LEU A 108 -1.88 21.69 -17.23
C LEU A 108 -1.40 20.24 -17.19
N ALA A 109 -1.83 19.44 -16.21
CA ALA A 109 -1.41 18.06 -16.10
C ALA A 109 -1.99 17.23 -17.27
N CYS A 110 -1.13 16.80 -18.19
CA CYS A 110 -1.51 15.85 -19.24
C CYS A 110 -1.90 14.50 -18.61
N GLY A 111 -3.20 14.18 -18.61
CA GLY A 111 -3.69 12.86 -18.20
C GLY A 111 -5.09 12.75 -17.60
N GLU A 112 -5.83 13.85 -17.42
CA GLU A 112 -7.20 13.80 -16.86
C GLU A 112 -8.29 14.12 -17.89
N GLU A 113 -8.12 13.69 -19.14
CA GLU A 113 -9.32 13.42 -19.95
C GLU A 113 -10.00 12.19 -19.35
N GLN A 114 -11.30 12.32 -19.09
CA GLN A 114 -12.24 11.30 -18.61
C GLN A 114 -11.91 9.90 -19.18
N GLN A 115 -11.01 9.16 -18.52
CA GLN A 115 -10.83 7.76 -18.82
C GLN A 115 -12.11 7.07 -18.34
N GLU A 116 -12.91 6.67 -19.33
CA GLU A 116 -14.09 5.83 -19.17
C GLU A 116 -13.82 4.77 -18.11
N ALA A 117 -14.84 4.57 -17.27
CA ALA A 117 -14.85 3.67 -16.14
C ALA A 117 -13.98 2.43 -16.36
N LEU A 118 -13.11 2.12 -15.40
CA LEU A 118 -12.47 0.82 -15.26
C LEU A 118 -13.56 -0.26 -15.33
N ALA A 119 -13.77 -0.80 -16.54
CA ALA A 119 -14.59 -1.95 -16.78
C ALA A 119 -13.79 -3.14 -16.26
N TRP A 120 -14.23 -3.69 -15.13
CA TRP A 120 -13.80 -4.99 -14.64
C TRP A 120 -14.51 -6.09 -15.42
#